data_AF-V6QBE8-F1
#
_entry.id   AF-V6QBE8-F1
#
_cell.length_a   1.000
_cell.length_b   1.000
_cell.length_c   1.000
_cell.angle_alpha   90.00
_cell.angle_beta   90.00
_cell.angle_gamma   90.00
#
_symmetry.space_group_name_H-M   'P 1'
#
loop_
_entity.id
_entity.type
_entity.pdbx_description
1 polymer ?
#
loop_
_entity_poly.entity_id
_entity_poly.type
_entity_poly.pdbx_seq_one_letter_code
_entity_poly.pdbx_strand_id
1 'polypeptide(L)'
;MSQDFSLQRIGKFQLSRWKFYEDNIHRFEELTPLAIFKKHSTAFFKALAQLEEDEIEYLALRYYKEPTQLYNKWLGVYQTVKPVKYDVLGVQLGLTDKELRELYYPLHVKLGALYTK
;
A
#
# COMPACT_ATOMS: atom_id res chain seq x y z
N MET A 1 7.47 -20.18 8.25
CA MET A 1 7.43 -18.77 7.81
C MET A 1 6.87 -17.94 8.97
N SER A 2 7.56 -16.89 9.43
CA SER A 2 7.14 -16.11 10.60
C SER A 2 5.87 -15.29 10.33
N GLN A 3 5.05 -15.05 11.37
CA GLN A 3 3.82 -14.26 11.30
C GLN A 3 4.08 -12.84 10.74
N ASP A 4 5.22 -12.24 11.10
CA ASP A 4 5.62 -10.90 10.64
C ASP A 4 5.74 -10.82 9.12
N PHE A 5 6.26 -11.86 8.46
CA PHE A 5 6.41 -11.85 7.01
C PHE A 5 5.04 -11.87 6.31
N SER A 6 4.06 -12.58 6.87
CA SER A 6 2.69 -12.57 6.36
C SER A 6 2.06 -11.19 6.48
N LEU A 7 2.18 -10.56 7.66
CA LEU A 7 1.65 -9.22 7.91
C LEU A 7 2.32 -8.17 7.01
N GLN A 8 3.64 -8.26 6.83
CA GLN A 8 4.37 -7.41 5.89
C GLN A 8 3.79 -7.50 4.47
N ARG A 9 3.50 -8.71 3.99
CA ARG A 9 2.90 -8.93 2.66
C ARG A 9 1.50 -8.35 2.56
N ILE A 10 0.68 -8.51 3.60
CA ILE A 10 -0.66 -7.92 3.67
C ILE A 10 -0.56 -6.39 3.59
N GLY A 11 0.26 -5.76 4.44
CA GLY A 11 0.44 -4.31 4.42
C GLY A 11 0.87 -3.78 3.06
N LYS A 12 1.86 -4.41 2.42
CA LYS A 12 2.30 -4.07 1.05
C LYS A 12 1.15 -4.19 0.03
N PHE A 13 0.39 -5.28 0.08
CA PHE A 13 -0.74 -5.48 -0.82
C PHE A 13 -1.80 -4.38 -0.67
N GLN A 14 -2.10 -3.97 0.56
CA GLN A 14 -3.08 -2.92 0.83
C GLN A 14 -2.65 -1.54 0.32
N LEU A 15 -1.37 -1.18 0.50
CA LEU A 15 -0.81 0.08 -0.01
C LEU A 15 -0.83 0.14 -1.53
N SER A 16 -0.41 -0.94 -2.20
CA SER A 16 -0.52 -1.05 -3.66
C SER A 16 -1.96 -0.90 -4.14
N ARG A 17 -2.92 -1.47 -3.40
CA ARG A 17 -4.36 -1.36 -3.70
C ARG A 17 -4.90 0.06 -3.51
N TRP A 18 -4.47 0.77 -2.46
CA TRP A 18 -4.87 2.16 -2.20
C TRP A 18 -4.48 3.09 -3.35
N LYS A 19 -3.21 3.07 -3.73
CA LYS A 19 -2.70 3.88 -4.84
C LYS A 19 -3.46 3.59 -6.13
N PHE A 20 -3.67 2.31 -6.42
CA PHE A 20 -4.42 1.89 -7.59
C PHE A 20 -5.86 2.43 -7.60
N TYR A 21 -6.57 2.39 -6.46
CA TYR A 21 -7.92 2.93 -6.38
C TYR A 21 -7.95 4.43 -6.60
N GLU A 22 -7.08 5.22 -5.96
CA GLU A 22 -7.09 6.66 -6.15
C GLU A 22 -6.91 7.06 -7.62
N ASP A 23 -6.01 6.37 -8.33
CA ASP A 23 -5.75 6.65 -9.74
C ASP A 23 -6.90 6.20 -10.68
N ASN A 24 -7.80 5.32 -10.21
CA ASN A 24 -8.81 4.66 -11.07
C ASN A 24 -10.26 4.72 -10.52
N ILE A 25 -10.52 5.42 -9.42
CA ILE A 25 -11.82 5.40 -8.71
C ILE A 25 -12.98 5.79 -9.63
N HIS A 26 -12.76 6.79 -10.49
CA HIS A 26 -13.71 7.24 -11.50
C HIS A 26 -14.16 6.14 -12.48
N ARG A 27 -13.30 5.14 -12.74
CA ARG A 27 -13.62 4.00 -13.63
C ARG A 27 -14.39 2.91 -12.90
N PHE A 28 -14.29 2.85 -11.56
CA PHE A 28 -14.93 1.82 -10.74
C PHE A 28 -16.38 2.17 -10.39
N GLU A 29 -16.67 3.45 -10.25
CA GLU A 29 -18.03 3.97 -10.01
C GLU A 29 -19.02 3.52 -11.10
N GLU A 30 -18.52 3.25 -12.32
CA GLU A 30 -19.33 2.84 -13.47
C GLU A 30 -19.53 1.31 -13.61
N LEU A 31 -18.73 0.47 -12.95
CA LEU A 31 -18.53 -0.93 -13.40
C LEU A 31 -18.86 -2.06 -12.40
N THR A 32 -19.09 -1.82 -11.10
CA THR A 32 -19.21 -2.95 -10.14
C THR A 32 -20.04 -2.67 -8.88
N PRO A 33 -20.56 -3.70 -8.18
CA PRO A 33 -21.25 -3.54 -6.90
C PRO A 33 -20.28 -3.03 -5.83
N LEU A 34 -20.44 -1.76 -5.46
CA LEU A 34 -19.61 -0.98 -4.52
C LEU A 34 -19.41 -1.62 -3.13
N ALA A 35 -20.26 -2.58 -2.73
CA ALA A 35 -20.33 -3.06 -1.35
C ALA A 35 -19.07 -3.79 -0.84
N ILE A 36 -18.48 -4.69 -1.64
CA ILE A 36 -17.28 -5.45 -1.23
C ILE A 36 -16.06 -4.52 -1.17
N PHE A 37 -15.92 -3.64 -2.16
CA PHE A 37 -14.87 -2.62 -2.18
C PHE A 37 -14.99 -1.68 -0.98
N LYS A 38 -16.20 -1.22 -0.67
CA LYS A 38 -16.46 -0.34 0.47
C LYS A 38 -16.02 -0.96 1.79
N LYS A 39 -16.33 -2.24 2.04
CA LYS A 39 -15.91 -2.93 3.27
C LYS A 39 -14.38 -3.00 3.40
N HIS A 40 -13.71 -3.40 2.33
CA HIS A 40 -12.27 -3.53 2.30
C HIS A 40 -11.53 -2.19 2.40
N SER A 41 -11.99 -1.16 1.70
CA SER A 41 -11.45 0.19 1.79
C SER A 41 -11.67 0.79 3.17
N THR A 42 -12.86 0.59 3.77
CA THR A 42 -13.14 1.03 5.14
C THR A 42 -12.16 0.44 6.15
N ALA A 43 -11.91 -0.88 6.09
CA ALA A 43 -10.96 -1.54 6.97
C ALA A 43 -9.53 -0.98 6.80
N PHE A 44 -9.12 -0.74 5.56
CA PHE A 44 -7.82 -0.16 5.26
C PHE A 44 -7.68 1.29 5.79
N PHE A 45 -8.66 2.17 5.55
CA PHE A 45 -8.59 3.54 6.07
C PHE A 45 -8.66 3.61 7.60
N LYS A 46 -9.40 2.69 8.25
CA LYS A 46 -9.37 2.54 9.71
C LYS A 46 -7.99 2.11 10.22
N ALA A 47 -7.26 1.28 9.46
CA ALA A 47 -5.91 0.88 9.81
C ALA A 47 -4.93 2.05 9.63
N LEU A 48 -5.05 2.84 8.55
CA LEU A 48 -4.23 4.04 8.35
C LEU A 48 -4.48 5.09 9.44
N ALA A 49 -5.72 5.29 9.87
CA ALA A 49 -6.06 6.24 10.94
C ALA A 49 -5.48 5.87 12.32
N GLN A 50 -4.89 4.68 12.46
CA GLN A 50 -4.20 4.22 13.68
C GLN A 50 -2.67 4.28 13.54
N LEU A 51 -2.16 4.78 12.41
CA LEU A 51 -0.74 5.11 12.22
C LEU A 51 -0.50 6.56 12.61
N GLU A 52 0.74 6.85 13.00
CA GLU A 52 1.20 8.22 13.20
C GLU A 52 1.32 8.95 11.85
N GLU A 53 1.28 10.28 11.88
CA GLU A 53 1.29 11.10 10.67
C GLU A 53 2.54 10.90 9.81
N ASP A 54 3.72 10.81 10.44
CA ASP A 54 4.99 10.57 9.77
C ASP A 54 5.07 9.17 9.15
N GLU A 55 4.52 8.15 9.83
CA GLU A 55 4.41 6.79 9.30
C GLU A 55 3.59 6.76 8.00
N ILE A 56 2.47 7.49 7.97
CA ILE A 56 1.63 7.63 6.78
C ILE A 56 2.41 8.34 5.67
N GLU A 57 3.13 9.42 6.00
CA GLU A 57 3.94 10.17 5.03
C GLU A 57 5.02 9.29 4.38
N TYR A 58 5.76 8.51 5.18
CA TYR A 58 6.74 7.55 4.64
C TYR A 58 6.07 6.54 3.71
N LEU A 59 4.97 5.93 4.15
CA LEU A 59 4.23 4.97 3.31
C LEU A 59 3.74 5.63 2.01
N ALA A 60 3.24 6.87 2.07
CA ALA A 60 2.82 7.60 0.88
C ALA A 60 4.00 7.84 -0.08
N LEU A 61 5.13 8.37 0.40
CA LEU A 61 6.32 8.65 -0.41
C LEU A 61 6.78 7.43 -1.23
N ARG A 62 6.65 6.25 -0.65
CA ARG A 62 7.04 5.00 -1.30
C ARG A 62 6.07 4.50 -2.36
N TYR A 63 4.78 4.78 -2.25
CA TYR A 63 3.77 4.23 -3.16
C TYR A 63 3.17 5.27 -4.11
N TYR A 64 3.40 6.56 -3.89
CA TYR A 64 2.80 7.65 -4.68
C TYR A 64 3.67 8.22 -5.79
N LYS A 65 4.99 7.95 -5.84
CA LYS A 65 5.89 8.57 -6.83
C LYS A 65 6.06 7.78 -8.14
N GLU A 66 5.81 6.47 -8.18
CA GLU A 66 5.87 5.70 -9.44
C GLU A 66 4.51 5.08 -9.79
N PRO A 67 3.79 5.65 -10.76
CA PRO A 67 2.62 5.00 -11.33
C PRO A 67 3.09 4.02 -12.42
N THR A 68 3.14 2.73 -12.12
CA THR A 68 3.29 1.72 -13.19
C THR A 68 2.18 0.69 -13.09
N GLN A 69 1.00 0.91 -13.69
CA GLN A 69 0.06 -0.20 -13.88
C GLN A 69 -1.04 -0.05 -14.94
N LEU A 70 -1.28 -1.12 -15.69
CA LEU A 70 -2.50 -1.38 -16.47
C LEU A 70 -3.48 -2.27 -15.67
N TYR A 71 -4.76 -1.93 -15.70
CA TYR A 71 -5.86 -2.65 -15.04
C TYR A 71 -6.44 -3.76 -15.93
N ASN A 72 -6.67 -4.96 -15.35
CA ASN A 72 -7.48 -6.01 -15.96
C ASN A 72 -8.80 -6.19 -15.18
N LYS A 73 -9.91 -5.86 -15.84
CA LYS A 73 -11.26 -5.82 -15.27
C LYS A 73 -11.90 -7.17 -14.94
N TRP A 74 -11.39 -8.27 -15.50
CA TRP A 74 -12.07 -9.56 -15.43
C TRP A 74 -11.65 -10.44 -14.25
N LEU A 75 -10.52 -10.16 -13.61
CA LEU A 75 -9.91 -11.11 -12.67
C LEU A 75 -9.70 -10.58 -11.25
N GLY A 76 -9.91 -9.29 -10.97
CA GLY A 76 -9.66 -8.74 -9.63
C GLY A 76 -8.20 -8.86 -9.16
N VAL A 77 -7.27 -9.12 -10.09
CA VAL A 77 -5.84 -9.29 -9.80
C VAL A 77 -5.09 -8.01 -10.14
N TYR A 78 -4.57 -7.36 -9.10
CA TYR A 78 -3.70 -6.20 -9.17
C TYR A 78 -2.31 -6.64 -9.63
N GLN A 79 -2.00 -6.48 -10.93
CA GLN A 79 -0.64 -6.71 -11.42
C GLN A 79 0.09 -5.40 -11.69
N THR A 80 0.79 -4.89 -10.65
CA THR A 80 2.03 -4.09 -10.71
C THR A 80 2.12 -2.65 -10.12
N VAL A 81 1.30 -2.19 -9.16
CA VAL A 81 1.62 -0.96 -8.40
C VAL A 81 2.83 -1.34 -7.58
N LYS A 82 4.00 -1.00 -8.14
CA LYS A 82 5.28 -1.28 -7.58
C LYS A 82 5.61 -0.11 -6.66
N PRO A 83 6.07 -0.38 -5.43
CA PRO A 83 6.66 0.68 -4.64
C PRO A 83 7.85 1.26 -5.41
N VAL A 84 8.08 2.55 -5.20
CA VAL A 84 9.32 3.23 -5.58
C VAL A 84 10.49 2.38 -5.10
N LYS A 85 11.44 2.15 -6.00
CA LYS A 85 12.63 1.37 -5.71
C LYS A 85 13.47 2.07 -4.62
N TYR A 86 14.14 1.29 -3.78
CA TYR A 86 14.89 1.83 -2.64
C TYR A 86 16.10 2.67 -3.04
N ASP A 87 16.72 2.42 -4.18
CA ASP A 87 17.78 3.27 -4.74
C ASP A 87 17.28 4.69 -5.02
N VAL A 88 16.13 4.81 -5.70
CA VAL A 88 15.48 6.10 -5.99
C VAL A 88 15.06 6.80 -4.70
N LEU A 89 14.44 6.05 -3.78
CA LEU A 89 13.96 6.60 -2.52
C LEU A 89 15.10 7.01 -1.58
N GLY A 90 16.20 6.27 -1.58
CA GLY A 90 17.39 6.55 -0.78
C GLY A 90 18.08 7.84 -1.21
N VAL A 91 18.17 8.09 -2.51
CA VAL A 91 18.66 9.37 -3.03
C VAL A 91 17.76 10.54 -2.59
N GLN A 92 16.43 10.35 -2.59
CA GLN A 92 15.48 11.40 -2.22
C GLN A 92 15.50 11.73 -0.72
N LEU A 93 15.73 10.73 0.13
CA LEU A 93 15.69 10.88 1.59
C LEU A 93 17.08 11.01 2.23
N GLY A 94 18.16 10.86 1.44
CA GLY A 94 19.53 10.80 1.98
C GLY A 94 19.79 9.56 2.84
N LEU A 95 19.13 8.45 2.54
CA LEU A 95 19.20 7.19 3.32
C LEU A 95 19.79 6.05 2.50
N THR A 96 20.45 5.12 3.18
CA THR A 96 20.94 3.86 2.61
C THR A 96 19.81 2.83 2.44
N ASP A 97 20.03 1.81 1.59
CA ASP A 97 19.08 0.70 1.43
C ASP A 97 18.80 -0.04 2.76
N LYS A 98 19.81 -0.13 3.64
CA LYS A 98 19.66 -0.74 4.96
C LYS A 98 18.70 0.08 5.84
N GLU A 99 18.94 1.39 5.96
CA GLU A 99 18.10 2.29 6.76
C GLU A 99 16.66 2.33 6.23
N LEU A 100 16.48 2.31 4.90
CA LEU A 100 15.15 2.20 4.30
C LEU A 100 14.47 0.88 4.65
N ARG A 101 15.19 -0.24 4.68
CA ARG A 101 14.58 -1.53 5.09
C ARG A 101 14.17 -1.51 6.56
N GLU A 102 15.02 -0.97 7.42
CA GLU A 102 14.76 -0.84 8.86
C GLU A 102 13.58 0.11 9.14
N LEU A 103 13.44 1.18 8.35
CA LEU A 103 12.30 2.10 8.43
C LEU A 103 11.01 1.45 7.94
N TYR A 104 11.01 0.88 6.73
CA TYR A 104 9.76 0.47 6.10
C TYR A 104 9.28 -0.93 6.49
N TYR A 105 10.15 -1.87 6.85
CA TYR A 105 9.71 -3.20 7.28
C TYR A 105 8.69 -3.16 8.43
N PRO A 106 8.96 -2.50 9.57
CA PRO A 106 8.03 -2.46 10.69
C PRO A 106 6.71 -1.75 10.33
N LEU A 107 6.74 -0.70 9.50
CA LEU A 107 5.52 -0.01 9.06
C LEU A 107 4.57 -0.94 8.29
N HIS A 108 5.10 -1.75 7.37
CA HIS A 108 4.30 -2.72 6.64
C HIS A 108 3.72 -3.81 7.56
N VAL A 109 4.49 -4.27 8.55
CA VAL A 109 4.02 -5.24 9.54
C VAL A 109 2.92 -4.64 10.41
N LYS A 110 3.12 -3.41 10.93
CA LYS A 110 2.15 -2.66 11.74
C LYS A 110 0.83 -2.48 10.98
N LEU A 111 0.90 -1.96 9.76
CA LEU A 111 -0.28 -1.79 8.91
C LEU A 111 -1.01 -3.12 8.63
N GLY A 112 -0.25 -4.18 8.32
CA GLY A 112 -0.82 -5.51 8.13
C GLY A 112 -1.56 -6.02 9.36
N ALA A 113 -0.97 -5.85 10.55
CA ALA A 113 -1.59 -6.23 11.82
C ALA A 113 -2.88 -5.44 12.08
N LEU A 114 -2.86 -4.13 11.86
CA LEU A 114 -4.02 -3.25 12.04
C LEU A 114 -5.16 -3.57 11.07
N TYR A 115 -4.85 -3.92 9.81
CA TYR A 115 -5.86 -4.31 8.83
C TYR A 115 -6.56 -5.64 9.17
N THR A 116 -5.88 -6.55 9.87
CA THR A 116 -6.42 -7.85 10.26
C THR A 116 -7.22 -7.85 11.57
N LYS A 117 -7.21 -6.72 12.30
CA LYS A 117 -8.03 -6.51 13.50
C LYS A 117 -9.45 -6.10 13.13
#